data_AF-B4EVS7-F1
#
_entry.id   AF-B4EVS7-F1
#
_cell.length_a   1.000
_cell.length_b   1.000
_cell.length_c   1.000
_cell.angle_alpha   90.00
_cell.angle_beta   90.00
_cell.angle_gamma   90.00
#
_symmetry.space_group_name_H-M   'P 1'
#
loop_
_entity.id
_entity.type
_entity.pdbx_description
1 polymer ?
#
loop_
_entity_poly.entity_id
_entity_poly.type
_entity_poly.pdbx_seq_one_letter_code
_entity_poly.pdbx_strand_id
1 'polypeptide(L)'
;MVDAKGQVLDLEYFRNLKFDGQIINAGRSGNKLPAIGEPGTYSKTTGGHVIVYGSDGRRMADISKERIKIVEWNKDPRGQYHYRTGSDTKFADREIPDEIKKLLE
;
A
#
# COMPACT_ATOMS: atom_id res chain seq x y z
N MET A 1 -0.72 8.19 12.99
CA MET A 1 -2.20 8.37 13.03
C MET A 1 -2.86 7.04 13.38
N VAL A 2 -3.95 7.03 14.16
CA VAL A 2 -4.65 5.79 14.54
C VAL A 2 -6.11 5.84 14.08
N ASP A 3 -6.67 4.72 13.61
CA ASP A 3 -8.07 4.60 13.19
C ASP A 3 -9.03 4.12 14.28
N ALA A 4 -10.33 4.22 14.01
CA ALA A 4 -11.38 3.79 14.94
C ALA A 4 -11.31 2.27 15.24
N LYS A 5 -10.59 1.50 14.41
CA LYS A 5 -10.32 0.06 14.59
C LYS A 5 -8.95 -0.19 15.22
N GLY A 6 -8.24 0.85 15.64
CA GLY A 6 -6.89 0.76 16.24
C GLY A 6 -5.75 0.58 15.24
N GLN A 7 -6.00 0.66 13.93
CA GLN A 7 -4.94 0.56 12.92
C GLN A 7 -4.06 1.80 12.96
N VAL A 8 -2.74 1.61 12.89
CA VAL A 8 -1.77 2.70 12.91
C VAL A 8 -1.27 2.95 11.49
N LEU A 9 -1.32 4.21 11.08
CA LEU A 9 -0.71 4.71 9.85
C LEU A 9 0.42 5.67 10.21
N ASP A 10 1.64 5.29 9.87
CA ASP A 10 2.84 6.07 10.12
C ASP A 10 3.03 7.12 9.03
N LEU A 11 2.56 8.34 9.27
CA LEU A 11 2.66 9.43 8.29
C LEU A 11 4.11 9.87 8.03
N GLU A 12 5.02 9.64 8.98
CA GLU A 12 6.44 9.95 8.76
C GLU A 12 7.06 8.99 7.75
N TYR A 13 6.69 7.71 7.83
CA TYR A 13 7.06 6.73 6.81
C TYR A 13 6.61 7.17 5.42
N PHE A 14 5.32 7.53 5.24
CA PHE A 14 4.80 7.95 3.93
C PHE A 14 5.49 9.20 3.38
N ARG A 15 5.88 10.15 4.23
CA ARG A 15 6.61 11.35 3.82
C ARG A 15 8.01 11.06 3.26
N ASN A 16 8.63 9.98 3.71
CA ASN A 16 10.00 9.62 3.33
C ASN A 16 10.06 8.60 2.19
N LEU A 17 8.91 8.19 1.64
CA LEU A 17 8.86 7.26 0.51
C LEU A 17 9.46 7.88 -0.74
N LYS A 18 10.22 7.07 -1.48
CA LYS A 18 10.78 7.46 -2.79
C LYS A 18 9.89 6.98 -3.92
N PHE A 19 9.71 7.81 -4.94
CA PHE A 19 9.02 7.38 -6.15
C PHE A 19 9.91 6.44 -6.97
N ASP A 20 9.36 5.28 -7.35
CA ASP A 20 10.07 4.21 -8.08
C ASP A 20 9.41 3.87 -9.44
N GLY A 21 8.65 4.82 -9.98
CA GLY A 21 8.12 4.73 -11.34
C GLY A 21 6.67 4.25 -11.44
N GLN A 22 6.32 3.73 -12.62
CA GLN A 22 4.94 3.46 -13.02
C GLN A 22 4.69 1.98 -13.30
N ILE A 23 3.64 1.42 -12.70
CA ILE A 23 3.17 0.06 -12.96
C ILE A 23 2.10 0.10 -14.06
N ILE A 24 2.43 -0.50 -15.21
CA ILE A 24 1.58 -0.55 -16.40
C ILE A 24 0.56 -1.70 -16.27
N ASN A 25 -0.63 -1.54 -16.85
CA ASN A 25 -1.71 -2.53 -16.88
C ASN A 25 -2.31 -2.91 -15.51
N ALA A 26 -2.05 -2.13 -14.46
CA ALA A 26 -2.66 -2.30 -13.14
C ALA A 26 -4.06 -1.64 -13.07
N GLY A 27 -5.01 -2.18 -13.85
CA GLY A 27 -6.39 -1.69 -13.93
C GLY A 27 -7.34 -2.23 -12.84
N ARG A 28 -8.61 -1.81 -12.91
CA ARG A 28 -9.71 -2.06 -11.95
C ARG A 28 -9.95 -3.54 -11.57
N SER A 29 -9.50 -4.48 -12.40
CA SER A 29 -9.69 -5.93 -12.22
C SER A 29 -8.52 -6.65 -11.55
N GLY A 30 -7.52 -5.92 -11.06
CA GLY A 30 -6.45 -6.54 -10.26
C GLY A 30 -5.57 -7.51 -11.06
N ASN A 31 -5.13 -7.09 -12.26
CA ASN A 31 -3.90 -7.66 -12.81
C ASN A 31 -2.85 -7.68 -11.70
N LYS A 32 -2.17 -8.83 -11.49
CA LYS A 32 -1.29 -9.08 -10.34
C LYS A 32 -0.35 -7.90 -10.12
N LEU A 33 -0.72 -7.03 -9.20
CA LEU A 33 0.16 -5.99 -8.69
C LEU A 33 1.36 -6.69 -8.06
N PRO A 34 2.59 -6.20 -8.30
CA PRO A 34 3.78 -6.81 -7.71
C PRO A 34 3.63 -6.91 -6.19
N ALA A 35 3.87 -8.09 -5.66
CA ALA A 35 3.82 -8.31 -4.22
C ALA A 35 5.11 -7.80 -3.55
N ILE A 36 6.20 -7.72 -4.31
CA ILE A 36 7.52 -7.26 -3.89
C ILE A 36 7.96 -6.15 -4.85
N GLY A 37 8.61 -5.12 -4.31
CA GLY A 37 9.23 -4.01 -5.04
C GLY A 37 10.44 -3.48 -4.27
N GLU A 38 10.96 -2.32 -4.68
CA GLU A 38 12.08 -1.70 -3.98
C GLU A 38 11.66 -1.28 -2.55
N PRO A 39 12.48 -1.51 -1.52
CA PRO A 39 12.15 -1.12 -0.16
C PRO A 39 11.97 0.39 0.04
N GLY A 40 10.95 0.79 0.81
CA GLY A 40 10.74 2.20 1.15
C GLY A 40 10.32 3.07 -0.02
N THR A 41 9.69 2.48 -1.04
CA THR A 41 9.25 3.20 -2.23
C THR A 41 7.75 3.15 -2.45
N TYR A 42 7.30 3.98 -3.39
CA TYR A 42 5.97 3.88 -3.97
C TYR A 42 6.01 3.96 -5.49
N SER A 43 5.06 3.29 -6.13
CA SER A 43 4.86 3.35 -7.58
C SER A 43 3.44 3.80 -7.89
N LYS A 44 3.28 4.58 -8.97
CA LYS A 44 1.96 4.96 -9.48
C LYS A 44 1.47 3.91 -10.47
N THR A 45 0.19 3.59 -10.48
CA THR A 45 -0.40 2.73 -11.51
C THR A 45 -1.03 3.57 -12.61
N THR A 46 -1.11 3.03 -13.83
CA THR A 46 -1.90 3.66 -14.90
C THR A 46 -3.41 3.72 -14.58
N GLY A 47 -3.87 2.91 -13.61
CA GLY A 47 -5.22 2.93 -13.07
C GLY A 47 -5.48 4.01 -12.02
N GLY A 48 -4.51 4.86 -11.69
CA GLY A 48 -4.66 5.97 -10.75
C GLY A 48 -4.55 5.56 -9.28
N HIS A 49 -3.89 4.43 -9.00
CA HIS A 49 -3.55 3.99 -7.65
C HIS A 49 -2.08 4.26 -7.35
N VAL A 50 -1.74 4.27 -6.07
CA VAL A 50 -0.37 4.28 -5.55
C VAL A 50 -0.14 2.99 -4.78
N ILE A 51 0.91 2.26 -5.16
CA ILE A 51 1.35 1.04 -4.50
C ILE A 51 2.55 1.39 -3.63
N VAL A 52 2.46 1.08 -2.34
CA VAL A 52 3.52 1.36 -1.38
C VAL A 52 4.19 0.06 -0.96
N TYR A 53 5.52 0.06 -0.98
CA TYR A 53 6.34 -1.03 -0.49
C TYR A 53 6.94 -0.66 0.87
N GLY A 54 6.94 -1.63 1.78
CA GLY A 54 7.53 -1.53 3.11
C GLY A 54 9.05 -1.42 3.09
N SER A 55 9.66 -1.24 4.25
CA SER A 55 11.12 -1.21 4.43
C SER A 55 11.83 -2.53 4.10
N ASP A 56 11.07 -3.60 3.86
CA ASP A 56 11.55 -4.91 3.44
C ASP A 56 11.12 -5.27 2.00
N GLY A 57 10.63 -4.28 1.24
CA GLY A 57 10.22 -4.44 -0.15
C GLY A 57 8.87 -5.12 -0.33
N ARG A 58 8.22 -5.60 0.74
CA ARG A 58 6.88 -6.19 0.62
C ARG A 58 5.84 -5.10 0.41
N ARG A 59 4.89 -5.33 -0.49
CA ARG A 59 3.76 -4.43 -0.69
C ARG A 59 2.98 -4.28 0.63
N MET A 60 2.83 -3.03 1.07
CA MET A 60 2.20 -2.67 2.34
C MET A 60 0.82 -2.05 2.14
N ALA A 61 0.64 -1.25 1.08
CA ALA A 61 -0.63 -0.58 0.82
C ALA A 61 -0.92 -0.40 -0.67
N ASP A 62 -2.21 -0.34 -0.97
CA ASP A 62 -2.79 0.08 -2.25
C ASP A 62 -3.72 1.27 -1.98
N ILE A 63 -3.36 2.43 -2.50
CA ILE A 63 -4.00 3.71 -2.21
C ILE A 63 -4.69 4.21 -3.47
N SER A 64 -5.99 4.46 -3.37
CA SER A 64 -6.76 5.18 -4.40
C SER A 64 -7.21 6.53 -3.86
N LYS A 65 -7.92 7.33 -4.66
CA LYS A 65 -8.54 8.59 -4.20
C LYS A 65 -9.60 8.40 -3.10
N GLU A 66 -10.15 7.20 -2.98
CA GLU A 66 -11.28 6.91 -2.08
C GLU A 66 -10.85 6.21 -0.79
N ARG A 67 -9.75 5.45 -0.82
CA ARG A 67 -9.36 4.59 0.30
C ARG A 67 -7.88 4.24 0.31
N ILE A 68 -7.40 3.88 1.50
CA ILE A 68 -6.15 3.17 1.72
C ILE A 68 -6.48 1.72 2.05
N LYS A 69 -6.01 0.79 1.22
CA LYS A 69 -6.12 -0.65 1.45
C LYS A 69 -4.79 -1.17 1.98
N ILE A 70 -4.79 -1.70 3.20
CA ILE A 70 -3.61 -2.31 3.81
C ILE A 70 -3.50 -3.77 3.38
N VAL A 71 -2.30 -4.15 2.96
CA VAL A 71 -1.95 -5.50 2.55
C VAL A 71 -1.49 -6.30 3.77
N GLU A 72 -2.05 -7.49 3.94
CA GLU A 72 -1.64 -8.41 4.99
C GLU A 72 -0.74 -9.53 4.47
N TRP A 73 0.17 -9.97 5.34
CA TRP A 73 1.11 -11.05 5.06
C TRP A 73 1.07 -12.07 6.18
N ASN A 74 0.96 -13.34 5.84
CA ASN A 74 1.15 -14.44 6.78
C ASN A 74 2.63 -14.76 6.89
N LYS A 75 3.13 -14.97 8.10
CA LYS A 75 4.47 -15.50 8.34
C LYS A 75 4.34 -16.98 8.65
N ASP A 76 4.99 -17.84 7.86
CA ASP A 76 5.01 -19.27 8.16
C ASP A 76 5.98 -19.60 9.31
N PRO A 77 5.97 -20.83 9.85
CA PRO A 77 6.88 -21.23 10.93
C PRO A 77 8.37 -21.18 10.58
N ARG A 78 8.72 -21.14 9.28
CA ARG A 78 10.10 -20.98 8.79
C ARG A 78 10.49 -19.51 8.62
N GLY A 79 9.56 -18.61 8.91
CA GLY A 79 9.73 -17.16 8.84
C GLY A 79 9.49 -16.55 7.46
N GLN A 80 9.03 -17.31 6.47
CA GLN A 80 8.74 -16.79 5.14
C GLN A 80 7.38 -16.10 5.12
N TYR A 81 7.30 -15.00 4.36
CA TYR A 81 6.07 -14.23 4.22
C TYR A 81 5.30 -14.62 2.97
N HIS A 82 4.01 -14.86 3.15
CA HIS A 82 3.06 -15.24 2.11
C HIS A 82 1.96 -14.20 2.02
N TYR A 83 1.68 -13.72 0.82
CA TYR A 83 0.64 -12.73 0.58
C TYR A 83 -0.72 -13.28 1.02
N ARG A 84 -1.44 -12.56 1.89
CA ARG A 84 -2.76 -12.99 2.36
C ARG A 84 -3.83 -12.45 1.43
N THR A 85 -4.37 -13.32 0.57
CA THR A 85 -5.43 -12.94 -0.37
C THR A 85 -6.78 -12.79 0.35
N GLY A 86 -7.56 -11.79 -0.05
CA GLY A 86 -8.94 -11.59 0.43
C GLY A 86 -9.09 -11.03 1.85
N SER A 87 -8.00 -10.73 2.55
CA SER A 87 -8.03 -10.15 3.91
C SER A 87 -7.59 -8.69 3.98
N ASP A 88 -7.33 -8.07 2.83
CA ASP A 88 -6.90 -6.69 2.74
C ASP A 88 -7.87 -5.78 3.52
N THR A 89 -7.37 -5.15 4.59
CA THR A 89 -8.19 -4.30 5.45
C THR A 89 -8.22 -2.88 4.90
N LYS A 90 -9.39 -2.24 4.93
CA LYS A 90 -9.48 -0.81 4.66
C LYS A 90 -9.06 -0.07 5.92
N PHE A 91 -8.06 0.79 5.80
CA PHE A 91 -7.83 1.83 6.81
C PHE A 91 -9.11 2.68 6.84
N ALA A 92 -9.75 2.74 8.01
CA ALA A 92 -11.19 2.98 8.23
C ALA A 92 -11.90 4.01 7.32
N ASP A 93 -13.24 3.94 7.28
CA ASP A 93 -14.21 4.76 6.53
C ASP A 93 -14.12 6.29 6.82
N ARG A 94 -12.97 6.89 6.60
CA ARG A 94 -12.65 8.31 6.76
C ARG A 94 -11.76 8.78 5.61
N GLU A 95 -11.73 10.09 5.44
CA GLU A 95 -10.98 10.74 4.38
C GLU A 95 -9.48 10.41 4.45
N ILE A 96 -8.85 10.27 3.27
CA ILE A 96 -7.40 10.05 3.15
C ILE A 96 -6.68 11.29 3.69
N PRO A 97 -5.68 11.15 4.58
CA PRO A 97 -4.88 12.27 5.04
C PRO A 97 -4.23 13.03 3.88
N ASP A 98 -4.20 14.36 3.94
CA ASP A 98 -3.67 15.19 2.85
C ASP A 98 -2.20 14.87 2.53
N GLU A 99 -1.40 14.49 3.53
CA GLU A 99 -0.02 14.03 3.32
C GLU A 99 0.06 12.82 2.39
N ILE A 100 -0.93 11.94 2.42
CA ILE A 100 -0.99 10.75 1.57
C ILE A 100 -1.64 11.08 0.22
N LYS A 101 -2.61 11.99 0.19
CA LYS A 101 -3.20 12.46 -1.07
C LYS A 101 -2.15 13.02 -2.03
N LYS A 102 -1.11 13.67 -1.52
CA LYS A 102 0.04 14.15 -2.32
C LYS A 102 0.74 13.06 -3.14
N LEU A 103 0.65 11.79 -2.73
CA LEU A 103 1.22 10.68 -3.51
C LEU A 103 0.39 10.39 -4.77
N LEU A 104 -0.89 10.76 -4.79
CA LEU A 104 -1.83 10.57 -5.90
C LEU A 104 -1.77 11.69 -6.95
N GLU A 105 -1.15 12.82 -6.62
CA GLU A 105 -0.87 13.96 -7.51
C GLU A 105 0.42 13.68 -8.29
#